data_AF-A0A923DA27-F1
#
_entry.id   AF-A0A923DA27-F1
#
_cell.length_a   1.000
_cell.length_b   1.000
_cell.length_c   1.000
_cell.angle_alpha   90.00
_cell.angle_beta   90.00
_cell.angle_gamma   90.00
#
_symmetry.space_group_name_H-M   'P 1'
#
loop_
_entity.id
_entity.type
_entity.pdbx_description
1 polymer ?
#
loop_
_entity_poly.entity_id
_entity_poly.type
_entity_poly.pdbx_seq_one_letter_code
_entity_poly.pdbx_strand_id
1 'polypeptide(L)'
;MINFFDNQNLLETLWKWKKHLIAVGILAILFSAIFSSSTFIKPKFKSVARIYPSNNIYTFSDESESEQLLEIINSQDIKLRVIDAFNLGEVYKISKQDPQYLTYMLAEFNDNVSFKKTEYETIEIQVLDTDPKRACTMCDSIISFLDEKVRSMHRIKYEEVAHIAGKDLSLITHDIDSVQEKLNVLRKEYKILDYESQSEEITKGMVRMLTEQKKNTSGGKELEQWMKNLSEKGGEYKFLDNQYKFMIVQMDSIKKVYNQSVSSAGKKIVYGQRVQNPVPADKKSYPVRWLIVLVSTFAALFCAILVILLLENKKNI
;
A
#
# COMPACT_ATOMS: atom_id res chain seq x y z
N MET A 1 -61.41 25.46 15.06
CA MET A 1 -60.13 25.29 14.34
C MET A 1 -60.33 24.15 13.36
N ILE A 2 -60.44 24.45 12.07
CA ILE A 2 -60.55 23.43 11.04
C ILE A 2 -59.18 22.75 10.96
N ASN A 3 -59.11 21.44 11.21
CA ASN A 3 -57.90 20.66 11.01
C ASN A 3 -57.59 20.66 9.51
N PHE A 4 -56.76 21.62 9.08
CA PHE A 4 -56.34 21.79 7.69
C PHE A 4 -55.55 20.57 7.15
N PHE A 5 -55.09 19.70 8.06
CA PHE A 5 -54.42 18.43 7.78
C PHE A 5 -55.35 17.21 7.77
N ASP A 6 -56.67 17.39 7.74
CA ASP A 6 -57.56 16.25 7.54
C ASP A 6 -57.39 15.70 6.10
N ASN A 7 -57.17 14.39 5.97
CA ASN A 7 -56.80 13.76 4.70
C ASN A 7 -57.83 14.02 3.58
N GLN A 8 -59.10 14.23 3.94
CA GLN A 8 -60.18 14.56 3.00
C GLN A 8 -60.03 15.98 2.43
N ASN A 9 -59.69 16.97 3.26
CA ASN A 9 -59.50 18.37 2.84
C ASN A 9 -58.27 18.54 1.93
N LEU A 10 -57.21 17.75 2.16
CA LEU A 10 -56.03 17.73 1.30
C LEU A 10 -56.35 17.19 -0.09
N LEU A 11 -57.10 16.08 -0.20
CA LEU A 11 -57.49 15.49 -1.47
C LEU A 11 -58.39 16.42 -2.29
N GLU A 12 -59.35 17.08 -1.65
CA GLU A 12 -60.21 18.07 -2.31
C GLU A 12 -59.42 19.27 -2.83
N THR A 13 -58.46 19.76 -2.03
CA THR A 13 -57.57 20.85 -2.42
C THR A 13 -56.72 20.46 -3.63
N LEU A 14 -56.12 19.27 -3.63
CA LEU A 14 -55.36 18.76 -4.77
C LEU A 14 -56.23 18.62 -6.02
N TRP A 15 -57.47 18.15 -5.87
CA TRP A 15 -58.41 18.01 -6.98
C TRP A 15 -58.86 19.35 -7.56
N LYS A 16 -59.05 20.36 -6.71
CA LYS A 16 -59.35 21.75 -7.11
C LYS A 16 -58.22 22.33 -7.97
N TRP A 17 -56.97 22.05 -7.61
CA TRP A 17 -55.78 22.57 -8.31
C TRP A 17 -55.20 21.64 -9.38
N LYS A 18 -55.88 20.54 -9.73
CA LYS A 18 -55.35 19.49 -10.64
C LYS A 18 -54.83 20.01 -11.98
N LYS A 19 -55.45 21.04 -12.57
CA LYS A 19 -54.98 21.63 -13.83
C LYS A 19 -53.60 22.30 -13.68
N HIS A 20 -53.37 22.98 -12.57
CA HIS A 20 -52.10 23.61 -12.25
C HIS A 20 -51.03 22.57 -11.95
N LEU A 21 -51.37 21.52 -11.18
CA LEU A 21 -50.45 20.41 -10.91
C LEU A 21 -50.05 19.67 -12.19
N ILE A 22 -51.00 19.39 -13.09
CA ILE A 22 -50.71 18.81 -14.41
C ILE A 22 -49.82 19.73 -15.23
N ALA A 23 -50.11 21.03 -15.28
CA ALA A 23 -49.29 21.99 -16.01
C ALA A 23 -47.85 22.06 -15.47
N VAL A 24 -47.68 22.10 -14.14
CA VAL A 24 -46.36 22.05 -13.49
C VAL A 24 -45.63 20.75 -13.81
N GLY A 25 -46.32 19.61 -13.75
CA GLY A 25 -45.73 18.31 -14.09
C GLY A 25 -45.23 18.26 -15.54
N ILE A 26 -46.05 18.71 -16.50
CA ILE A 26 -45.66 18.75 -17.92
C ILE A 26 -44.47 19.69 -18.13
N LEU A 27 -44.48 20.88 -17.54
CA LEU A 27 -43.37 21.82 -17.63
C LEU A 27 -42.09 21.25 -17.02
N ALA A 28 -42.19 20.59 -15.85
CA ALA A 28 -41.05 19.94 -15.22
C ALA A 28 -40.46 18.83 -16.11
N ILE A 29 -41.29 18.01 -16.75
CA ILE A 29 -40.85 16.98 -17.70
C ILE A 29 -40.15 17.62 -18.91
N LEU A 30 -40.74 18.65 -19.51
CA LEU A 30 -40.17 19.33 -20.67
C LEU A 30 -38.82 19.97 -20.34
N PHE A 31 -38.74 20.76 -19.26
CA PHE A 31 -37.50 21.41 -18.86
C PHE A 31 -36.43 20.40 -18.46
N SER A 32 -36.76 19.38 -17.66
CA SER A 32 -35.78 18.35 -17.27
C SER A 32 -35.28 17.54 -18.46
N ALA A 33 -36.11 17.25 -19.46
CA ALA A 33 -35.69 16.61 -20.70
C ALA A 33 -34.72 17.49 -21.52
N ILE A 34 -35.00 18.80 -21.60
CA ILE A 34 -34.15 19.77 -22.30
C ILE A 34 -32.81 19.92 -21.57
N PHE A 35 -32.81 20.18 -20.26
CA PHE A 35 -31.60 20.40 -19.48
C PHE A 35 -30.76 19.14 -19.25
N SER A 36 -31.34 17.93 -19.38
CA SER A 36 -30.59 16.66 -19.37
C SER A 36 -30.12 16.19 -20.75
N SER A 37 -30.38 16.98 -21.79
CA SER A 37 -29.92 16.70 -23.14
C SER A 37 -28.41 16.96 -23.27
N SER A 38 -27.80 16.43 -24.35
CA SER A 38 -26.35 16.50 -24.58
C SER A 38 -25.83 17.90 -24.85
N THR A 39 -26.71 18.88 -25.09
CA THR A 39 -26.32 20.29 -25.26
C THR A 39 -25.94 20.94 -23.92
N PHE A 40 -26.57 20.52 -22.82
CA PHE A 40 -26.29 21.04 -21.47
C PHE A 40 -25.39 20.10 -20.67
N ILE A 41 -25.69 18.80 -20.68
CA ILE A 41 -24.93 17.79 -19.94
C ILE A 41 -24.28 16.83 -20.92
N LYS A 42 -22.97 16.99 -21.11
CA LYS A 42 -22.19 16.11 -21.97
C LYS A 42 -22.30 14.66 -21.47
N PRO A 43 -22.55 13.69 -22.36
CA PRO A 43 -22.55 12.30 -21.97
C PRO A 43 -21.16 11.88 -21.51
N LYS A 44 -21.07 11.15 -20.38
CA LYS A 44 -19.83 10.53 -19.90
C LYS A 44 -19.95 9.01 -20.01
N PHE A 45 -18.85 8.38 -20.39
CA PHE A 45 -18.64 6.95 -20.56
C PHE A 45 -17.79 6.44 -19.41
N LYS A 46 -18.11 5.24 -18.91
CA LYS A 46 -17.45 4.66 -17.74
C LYS A 46 -16.56 3.51 -18.14
N SER A 47 -15.29 3.57 -17.77
CA SER A 47 -14.39 2.42 -17.80
C SER A 47 -14.13 1.92 -16.38
N VAL A 48 -13.95 0.61 -16.22
CA VAL A 48 -13.74 -0.03 -14.93
C VAL A 48 -12.62 -1.06 -15.02
N ALA A 49 -11.66 -1.00 -14.10
CA ALA A 49 -10.66 -2.02 -13.89
C ALA A 49 -10.74 -2.56 -12.46
N ARG A 50 -10.28 -3.80 -12.24
CA ARG A 50 -10.16 -4.39 -10.91
C ARG A 50 -8.79 -5.02 -10.74
N ILE A 51 -8.16 -4.73 -9.60
CA ILE A 51 -6.84 -5.22 -9.25
C ILE A 51 -6.83 -5.88 -7.87
N TYR A 52 -6.06 -6.95 -7.73
CA TYR A 52 -5.65 -7.47 -6.42
C TYR A 52 -4.34 -6.82 -5.99
N PRO A 53 -4.15 -6.56 -4.69
CA PRO A 53 -2.81 -6.35 -4.16
C PRO A 53 -1.96 -7.61 -4.38
N SER A 54 -0.73 -7.43 -4.84
CA SER A 54 0.24 -8.52 -4.86
C SER A 54 0.60 -8.89 -3.41
N ASN A 55 0.72 -10.19 -3.10
CA ASN A 55 1.10 -10.71 -1.77
C ASN A 55 2.49 -10.25 -1.25
N ASN A 56 3.20 -9.39 -1.99
CA ASN A 56 4.52 -8.86 -1.63
C ASN A 56 4.48 -7.37 -1.33
N ILE A 57 3.30 -6.75 -1.16
CA ILE A 57 3.19 -5.39 -0.65
C ILE A 57 3.50 -5.44 0.84
N TYR A 58 4.53 -4.70 1.26
CA TYR A 58 4.84 -4.59 2.67
C TYR A 58 3.80 -3.68 3.33
N THR A 59 3.13 -4.14 4.38
CA THR A 59 2.18 -3.31 5.12
C THR A 59 2.89 -2.39 6.14
N PHE A 60 2.55 -1.11 6.16
CA PHE A 60 3.18 -0.13 7.07
C PHE A 60 2.53 -0.12 8.46
N SER A 61 1.30 -0.61 8.57
CA SER A 61 0.49 -0.66 9.79
C SER A 61 -0.32 -1.97 9.84
N ASP A 62 -1.24 -2.08 10.79
CA ASP A 62 -2.14 -3.24 10.98
C ASP A 62 -3.27 -3.34 9.93
N GLU A 63 -3.17 -2.61 8.82
CA GLU A 63 -4.14 -2.62 7.72
C GLU A 63 -3.92 -3.79 6.75
N SER A 64 -4.96 -4.15 6.01
CA SER A 64 -4.84 -5.13 4.92
C SER A 64 -4.06 -4.58 3.73
N GLU A 65 -3.45 -5.45 2.91
CA GLU A 65 -2.72 -5.03 1.70
C GLU A 65 -3.62 -4.26 0.71
N SER A 66 -4.91 -4.59 0.68
CA SER A 66 -5.90 -3.91 -0.17
C SER A 66 -6.25 -2.52 0.34
N GLU A 67 -6.29 -2.31 1.67
CA GLU A 67 -6.48 -1.00 2.30
C GLU A 67 -5.27 -0.11 2.07
N GLN A 68 -4.07 -0.64 2.28
CA GLN A 68 -2.86 0.11 2.00
C GLN A 68 -2.78 0.53 0.52
N LEU A 69 -3.08 -0.40 -0.38
CA LEU A 69 -3.06 -0.11 -1.80
C LEU A 69 -4.17 0.90 -2.17
N LEU A 70 -5.33 0.87 -1.49
CA LEU A 70 -6.40 1.85 -1.62
C LEU A 70 -5.97 3.24 -1.14
N GLU A 71 -5.19 3.33 -0.07
CA GLU A 71 -4.62 4.60 0.40
C GLU A 71 -3.63 5.16 -0.62
N ILE A 72 -2.71 4.32 -1.12
CA ILE A 72 -1.69 4.75 -2.09
C ILE A 72 -2.34 5.22 -3.40
N ILE A 73 -3.33 4.50 -3.95
CA ILE A 73 -4.02 4.90 -5.18
C ILE A 73 -4.86 6.19 -4.99
N ASN A 74 -5.36 6.45 -3.77
CA ASN A 74 -6.07 7.69 -3.43
C ASN A 74 -5.15 8.89 -3.18
N SER A 75 -3.83 8.69 -3.12
CA SER A 75 -2.88 9.77 -2.83
C SER A 75 -2.92 10.89 -3.87
N GLN A 76 -2.64 12.12 -3.42
CA GLN A 76 -2.56 13.28 -4.30
C GLN A 76 -1.52 13.11 -5.41
N ASP A 77 -0.40 12.41 -5.13
CA ASP A 77 0.64 12.13 -6.12
C ASP A 77 0.09 11.39 -7.35
N ILE A 78 -0.75 10.37 -7.14
CA ILE A 78 -1.38 9.63 -8.24
C ILE A 78 -2.36 10.53 -8.98
N LYS A 79 -3.22 11.27 -8.25
CA LYS A 79 -4.21 12.17 -8.85
C LYS A 79 -3.56 13.24 -9.73
N LEU A 80 -2.54 13.92 -9.20
CA LEU A 80 -1.79 14.95 -9.91
C LEU A 80 -1.06 14.39 -11.13
N ARG A 81 -0.49 13.20 -11.01
CA ARG A 81 0.17 12.54 -12.13
C ARG A 81 -0.79 12.18 -13.26
N VAL A 82 -1.99 11.72 -12.95
CA VAL A 82 -3.04 11.47 -13.96
C VAL A 82 -3.51 12.78 -14.58
N ILE A 83 -3.73 13.82 -13.78
CA ILE A 83 -4.13 15.14 -14.25
C ILE A 83 -3.12 15.67 -15.28
N ASP A 84 -1.84 15.56 -14.99
CA ASP A 84 -0.76 16.01 -15.88
C ASP A 84 -0.66 15.13 -17.14
N ALA A 85 -0.62 13.81 -16.99
CA ALA A 85 -0.43 12.86 -18.08
C ALA A 85 -1.54 12.93 -19.16
N PHE A 86 -2.75 13.31 -18.77
CA PHE A 86 -3.90 13.43 -19.68
C PHE A 86 -4.29 14.89 -19.97
N ASN A 87 -3.49 15.86 -19.50
CA ASN A 87 -3.76 17.29 -19.61
C ASN A 87 -5.20 17.67 -19.22
N LEU A 88 -5.66 17.14 -18.08
CA LEU A 88 -7.06 17.23 -17.68
C LEU A 88 -7.51 18.67 -17.40
N GLY A 89 -6.58 19.59 -17.15
CA GLY A 89 -6.90 21.02 -17.03
C GLY A 89 -7.57 21.56 -18.29
N GLU A 90 -7.11 21.16 -19.48
CA GLU A 90 -7.76 21.55 -20.75
C GLU A 90 -9.09 20.83 -20.96
N VAL A 91 -9.14 19.53 -20.62
CA VAL A 91 -10.36 18.71 -20.75
C VAL A 91 -11.50 19.26 -19.89
N TYR A 92 -11.18 19.62 -18.65
CA TYR A 92 -12.12 20.17 -17.67
C TYR A 92 -12.29 21.69 -17.82
N LYS A 93 -11.48 22.34 -18.65
CA LYS A 93 -11.45 23.80 -18.87
C LYS A 93 -11.17 24.59 -17.58
N ILE A 94 -10.28 24.07 -16.75
CA ILE A 94 -9.84 24.71 -15.51
C ILE A 94 -8.45 25.28 -15.75
N SER A 95 -8.34 26.60 -15.62
CA SER A 95 -7.12 27.34 -15.93
C SER A 95 -6.07 27.18 -14.84
N LYS A 96 -4.81 26.88 -15.22
CA LYS A 96 -3.65 26.86 -14.29
C LYS A 96 -3.36 28.23 -13.65
N GLN A 97 -3.91 29.32 -14.21
CA GLN A 97 -3.77 30.67 -13.63
C GLN A 97 -4.82 30.97 -12.55
N ASP A 98 -5.80 30.08 -12.35
CA ASP A 98 -6.77 30.23 -11.28
C ASP A 98 -6.09 30.04 -9.90
N PRO A 99 -6.21 31.00 -8.96
CA PRO A 99 -5.66 30.85 -7.61
C PRO A 99 -6.16 29.60 -6.87
N GLN A 100 -7.33 29.08 -7.24
CA GLN A 100 -7.96 27.89 -6.67
C GLN A 100 -7.86 26.66 -7.61
N TYR A 101 -6.98 26.71 -8.62
CA TYR A 101 -6.79 25.64 -9.62
C TYR A 101 -6.76 24.24 -9.01
N LEU A 102 -5.93 24.03 -7.99
CA LEU A 102 -5.75 22.71 -7.40
C LEU A 102 -7.04 22.19 -6.74
N THR A 103 -7.77 23.06 -6.04
CA THR A 103 -9.04 22.73 -5.39
C THR A 103 -10.07 22.30 -6.43
N TYR A 104 -10.25 23.08 -7.49
CA TYR A 104 -11.21 22.77 -8.55
C TYR A 104 -10.82 21.52 -9.34
N MET A 105 -9.52 21.36 -9.64
CA MET A 105 -9.02 20.17 -10.33
C MET A 105 -9.22 18.90 -9.54
N LEU A 106 -8.91 18.90 -8.24
CA LEU A 106 -9.11 17.72 -7.40
C LEU A 106 -10.60 17.41 -7.19
N ALA A 107 -11.45 18.44 -7.08
CA ALA A 107 -12.90 18.26 -7.01
C ALA A 107 -13.45 17.58 -8.29
N GLU A 108 -13.20 18.16 -9.47
CA GLU A 108 -13.65 17.58 -10.74
C GLU A 108 -13.00 16.21 -11.01
N PHE A 109 -11.76 15.98 -10.58
CA PHE A 109 -11.14 14.65 -10.66
C PHE A 109 -11.90 13.63 -9.80
N ASN A 110 -12.22 13.96 -8.54
CA ASN A 110 -12.92 13.05 -7.63
C ASN A 110 -14.37 12.78 -8.08
N ASP A 111 -15.01 13.69 -8.81
CA ASP A 111 -16.34 13.48 -9.41
C ASP A 111 -16.29 12.48 -10.58
N ASN A 112 -15.13 12.34 -11.23
CA ASN A 112 -14.95 11.52 -12.42
C ASN A 112 -14.18 10.21 -12.17
N VAL A 113 -13.38 10.16 -11.11
CA VAL A 113 -12.52 9.02 -10.80
C VAL A 113 -12.80 8.55 -9.39
N SER A 114 -13.11 7.26 -9.24
CA SER A 114 -13.34 6.64 -7.93
C SER A 114 -12.54 5.36 -7.76
N PHE A 115 -12.09 5.15 -6.54
CA PHE A 115 -11.39 3.95 -6.10
C PHE A 115 -12.14 3.39 -4.91
N LYS A 116 -12.45 2.08 -4.94
CA LYS A 116 -13.11 1.43 -3.81
C LYS A 116 -12.60 0.02 -3.62
N LYS A 117 -12.45 -0.38 -2.36
CA LYS A 117 -12.28 -1.78 -1.98
C LYS A 117 -13.60 -2.52 -2.19
N THR A 118 -13.52 -3.74 -2.69
CA THR A 118 -14.65 -4.66 -2.87
C THR A 118 -14.65 -5.70 -1.75
N GLU A 119 -15.76 -6.44 -1.62
CA GLU A 119 -15.88 -7.56 -0.65
C GLU A 119 -14.88 -8.70 -0.89
N TYR A 120 -14.21 -8.73 -2.06
CA TYR A 120 -13.24 -9.74 -2.44
C TYR A 120 -11.78 -9.26 -2.31
N GLU A 121 -11.51 -8.20 -1.53
CA GLU A 121 -10.17 -7.60 -1.35
C GLU A 121 -9.54 -7.04 -2.65
N THR A 122 -10.33 -6.91 -3.72
CA THR A 122 -9.90 -6.16 -4.92
C THR A 122 -10.19 -4.68 -4.78
N ILE A 123 -9.39 -3.86 -5.46
CA ILE A 123 -9.68 -2.44 -5.67
C ILE A 123 -10.33 -2.28 -7.04
N GLU A 124 -11.52 -1.71 -7.05
CA GLU A 124 -12.20 -1.28 -8.27
C GLU A 124 -11.83 0.16 -8.58
N ILE A 125 -11.33 0.38 -9.80
CA ILE A 125 -10.95 1.68 -10.34
C ILE A 125 -11.98 2.05 -11.41
N GLN A 126 -12.73 3.13 -11.19
CA GLN A 126 -13.68 3.63 -12.16
C GLN A 126 -13.27 5.02 -12.66
N VAL A 127 -13.34 5.21 -13.97
CA VAL A 127 -13.14 6.52 -14.62
C VAL A 127 -14.34 6.84 -15.50
N LEU A 128 -14.88 8.05 -15.33
CA LEU A 128 -15.89 8.67 -16.18
C LEU A 128 -15.24 9.73 -17.05
N ASP A 129 -15.43 9.63 -18.36
CA ASP A 129 -14.98 10.65 -19.30
C ASP A 129 -15.94 10.79 -20.50
N THR A 130 -16.03 11.98 -21.08
CA THR A 130 -16.72 12.23 -22.36
C THR A 130 -16.17 11.42 -23.54
N ASP A 131 -14.89 11.05 -23.51
CA ASP A 131 -14.24 10.17 -24.48
C ASP A 131 -14.07 8.76 -23.87
N PRO A 132 -14.75 7.73 -24.39
CA PRO A 132 -14.65 6.37 -23.86
C PRO A 132 -13.23 5.79 -23.96
N LYS A 133 -12.43 6.20 -24.95
CA LYS A 133 -11.04 5.75 -25.08
C LYS A 133 -10.17 6.37 -23.99
N ARG A 134 -10.29 7.68 -23.77
CA ARG A 134 -9.58 8.36 -22.68
C ARG A 134 -9.93 7.76 -21.31
N ALA A 135 -11.20 7.49 -21.02
CA ALA A 135 -11.60 6.82 -19.79
C ALA A 135 -10.88 5.47 -19.60
N CYS A 136 -10.82 4.66 -20.67
CA CYS A 136 -10.13 3.38 -20.66
C CYS A 136 -8.63 3.53 -20.41
N THR A 137 -7.97 4.42 -21.14
CA THR A 137 -6.53 4.66 -21.00
C THR A 137 -6.19 5.26 -19.64
N MET A 138 -7.03 6.13 -19.07
CA MET A 138 -6.87 6.66 -17.71
C MET A 138 -6.93 5.54 -16.66
N CYS A 139 -7.93 4.64 -16.72
CA CYS A 139 -7.98 3.48 -15.82
C CYS A 139 -6.69 2.66 -15.89
N ASP A 140 -6.18 2.41 -17.10
CA ASP A 140 -4.96 1.63 -17.33
C ASP A 140 -3.72 2.31 -16.72
N SER A 141 -3.55 3.60 -17.04
CA SER A 141 -2.43 4.41 -16.56
C SER A 141 -2.43 4.58 -15.05
N ILE A 142 -3.59 4.67 -14.40
CA ILE A 142 -3.68 4.74 -12.94
C ILE A 142 -3.02 3.51 -12.30
N ILE A 143 -3.24 2.31 -12.86
CA ILE A 143 -2.64 1.07 -12.35
C ILE A 143 -1.11 1.12 -12.54
N SER A 144 -0.63 1.61 -13.68
CA SER A 144 0.80 1.78 -13.92
C SER A 144 1.44 2.79 -12.97
N PHE A 145 0.77 3.91 -12.71
CA PHE A 145 1.26 4.92 -11.77
C PHE A 145 1.27 4.40 -10.34
N LEU A 146 0.27 3.60 -9.96
CA LEU A 146 0.24 2.90 -8.68
C LEU A 146 1.45 1.96 -8.54
N ASP A 147 1.69 1.10 -9.53
CA ASP A 147 2.83 0.18 -9.53
C ASP A 147 4.16 0.92 -9.38
N GLU A 148 4.32 2.05 -10.06
CA GLU A 148 5.53 2.88 -9.94
C GLU A 148 5.65 3.56 -8.57
N LYS A 149 4.54 4.05 -8.01
CA LYS A 149 4.54 4.67 -6.68
C LYS A 149 4.92 3.66 -5.60
N VAL A 150 4.31 2.48 -5.61
CA VAL A 150 4.63 1.40 -4.67
C VAL A 150 6.08 0.95 -4.85
N ARG A 151 6.56 0.80 -6.09
CA ARG A 151 7.97 0.46 -6.38
C ARG A 151 8.94 1.49 -5.80
N SER A 152 8.64 2.77 -5.95
CA SER A 152 9.46 3.86 -5.41
C SER A 152 9.56 3.78 -3.89
N MET A 153 8.42 3.59 -3.20
CA MET A 153 8.37 3.44 -1.74
C MET A 153 9.16 2.22 -1.26
N HIS A 154 8.99 1.07 -1.92
CA HIS A 154 9.74 -0.15 -1.60
C HIS A 154 11.24 0.06 -1.80
N ARG A 155 11.64 0.71 -2.90
CA ARG A 155 13.04 0.97 -3.20
C ARG A 155 13.71 1.79 -2.10
N ILE A 156 13.11 2.91 -1.70
CA ILE A 156 13.63 3.78 -0.64
C ILE A 156 13.86 2.97 0.64
N LYS A 157 12.85 2.20 1.06
CA LYS A 157 12.92 1.38 2.26
C LYS A 157 14.04 0.34 2.18
N TYR A 158 14.08 -0.46 1.11
CA TYR A 158 15.04 -1.55 1.01
C TYR A 158 16.48 -1.06 0.78
N GLU A 159 16.67 0.11 0.16
CA GLU A 159 17.97 0.79 0.11
C GLU A 159 18.46 1.16 1.52
N GLU A 160 17.58 1.69 2.37
CA GLU A 160 17.90 2.01 3.76
C GLU A 160 18.27 0.75 4.57
N VAL A 161 17.47 -0.31 4.48
CA VAL A 161 17.75 -1.58 5.18
C VAL A 161 19.06 -2.22 4.67
N ALA A 162 19.32 -2.16 3.36
CA ALA A 162 20.57 -2.65 2.79
C ALA A 162 21.78 -1.84 3.29
N HIS A 163 21.64 -0.53 3.42
CA HIS A 163 22.70 0.33 3.96
C HIS A 163 23.03 -0.03 5.41
N ILE A 164 22.00 -0.18 6.26
CA ILE A 164 22.16 -0.57 7.68
C ILE A 164 22.83 -1.95 7.79
N ALA A 165 22.29 -2.95 7.09
CA ALA A 165 22.84 -4.30 7.13
C ALA A 165 24.28 -4.37 6.58
N GLY A 166 24.62 -3.54 5.59
CA GLY A 166 26.00 -3.44 5.07
C GLY A 166 26.98 -2.87 6.10
N LYS A 167 26.54 -1.90 6.91
CA LYS A 167 27.32 -1.37 8.03
C LYS A 167 27.52 -2.45 9.11
N ASP A 168 26.46 -3.15 9.48
CA ASP A 168 26.53 -4.22 10.49
C ASP A 168 27.43 -5.38 10.03
N LEU A 169 27.40 -5.73 8.74
CA LEU A 169 28.33 -6.69 8.14
C LEU A 169 29.78 -6.25 8.29
N SER A 170 30.06 -4.96 8.06
CA SER A 170 31.42 -4.42 8.18
C SER A 170 31.92 -4.50 9.62
N LEU A 171 31.04 -4.22 10.60
CA LEU A 171 31.37 -4.30 12.02
C LEU A 171 31.63 -5.75 12.47
N ILE A 172 30.71 -6.69 12.18
CA ILE A 172 30.88 -8.08 12.60
C ILE A 172 32.08 -8.74 11.93
N THR A 173 32.38 -8.38 10.68
CA THR A 173 33.59 -8.89 9.98
C THR A 173 34.85 -8.44 10.70
N HIS A 174 34.91 -7.16 11.12
CA HIS A 174 36.04 -6.65 11.89
C HIS A 174 36.21 -7.37 13.25
N ASP A 175 35.11 -7.64 13.94
CA ASP A 175 35.14 -8.38 15.21
C ASP A 175 35.61 -9.84 15.02
N ILE A 176 35.13 -10.49 13.96
CA ILE A 176 35.57 -11.85 13.57
C ILE A 176 37.08 -11.87 13.32
N ASP A 177 37.59 -10.92 12.52
CA ASP A 177 39.04 -10.82 12.23
C ASP A 177 39.86 -10.64 13.51
N SER A 178 39.39 -9.80 14.43
CA SER A 178 40.04 -9.55 15.73
C SER A 178 40.08 -10.80 16.62
N VAL A 179 38.97 -11.53 16.74
CA VAL A 179 38.90 -12.79 17.50
C VAL A 179 39.76 -13.88 16.84
N GLN A 180 39.72 -13.96 15.51
CA GLN A 180 40.52 -14.90 14.75
C GLN A 180 42.02 -14.67 14.94
N GLU A 181 42.48 -13.42 14.98
CA GLU A 181 43.89 -13.11 15.26
C GLU A 181 44.31 -13.54 16.67
N LYS A 182 43.48 -13.28 17.68
CA LYS A 182 43.73 -13.76 19.06
C LYS A 182 43.78 -15.29 19.12
N LEU A 183 42.86 -15.98 18.46
CA LEU A 183 42.88 -17.44 18.35
C LEU A 183 44.15 -17.93 17.65
N ASN A 184 44.63 -17.23 16.63
CA ASN A 184 45.86 -17.58 15.93
C ASN A 184 47.10 -17.47 16.81
N VAL A 185 47.17 -16.47 17.69
CA VAL A 185 48.23 -16.37 18.71
C VAL A 185 48.21 -17.60 19.62
N LEU A 186 47.03 -17.97 20.15
CA LEU A 186 46.89 -19.16 21.01
C LEU A 186 47.27 -20.46 20.27
N ARG A 187 46.91 -20.60 19.00
CA ARG A 187 47.28 -21.74 18.16
C ARG A 187 48.78 -21.80 17.91
N LYS A 188 49.43 -20.67 17.60
CA LYS A 188 50.85 -20.62 17.23
C LYS A 188 51.77 -20.77 18.43
N GLU A 189 51.51 -20.01 19.50
CA GLU A 189 52.38 -19.90 20.68
C GLU A 189 52.10 -21.02 21.69
N TYR A 190 50.82 -21.32 21.95
CA TYR A 190 50.42 -22.27 22.98
C TYR A 190 50.04 -23.65 22.43
N LYS A 191 49.98 -23.82 21.10
CA LYS A 191 49.62 -25.08 20.40
C LYS A 191 48.22 -25.59 20.71
N ILE A 192 47.32 -24.70 21.13
CA ILE A 192 45.91 -25.04 21.39
C ILE A 192 45.13 -24.90 20.08
N LEU A 193 44.74 -26.03 19.49
CA LEU A 193 44.00 -26.14 18.23
C LEU A 193 42.54 -26.55 18.46
N ASP A 194 42.30 -27.39 19.45
CA ASP A 194 40.97 -27.84 19.84
C ASP A 194 41.01 -28.20 21.32
N TYR A 195 40.48 -27.30 22.16
CA TYR A 195 40.60 -27.44 23.61
C TYR A 195 40.00 -28.74 24.12
N GLU A 196 38.82 -29.15 23.63
CA GLU A 196 38.11 -30.31 24.16
C GLU A 196 38.85 -31.62 23.84
N SER A 197 39.20 -31.85 22.58
CA SER A 197 39.92 -33.06 22.16
C SER A 197 41.33 -33.10 22.74
N GLN A 198 42.05 -31.96 22.73
CA GLN A 198 43.40 -31.91 23.27
C GLN A 198 43.43 -32.10 24.79
N SER A 199 42.48 -31.50 25.52
CA SER A 199 42.40 -31.67 26.98
C SER A 199 42.16 -33.13 27.36
N GLU A 200 41.28 -33.83 26.65
CA GLU A 200 41.00 -35.25 26.89
C GLU A 200 42.23 -36.13 26.61
N GLU A 201 42.82 -35.99 25.43
CA GLU A 201 43.93 -36.85 25.00
C GLU A 201 45.23 -36.57 25.77
N ILE A 202 45.52 -35.30 26.08
CA ILE A 202 46.68 -34.95 26.91
C ILE A 202 46.50 -35.49 28.33
N THR A 203 45.30 -35.41 28.90
CA THR A 203 45.03 -35.95 30.24
C THR A 203 45.23 -37.48 30.27
N LYS A 204 44.69 -38.21 29.27
CA LYS A 204 44.92 -39.66 29.14
C LYS A 204 46.40 -39.99 28.99
N GLY A 205 47.12 -39.24 28.15
CA GLY A 205 48.56 -39.39 27.94
C GLY A 205 49.36 -39.18 29.22
N MET A 206 49.04 -38.14 30.00
CA MET A 206 49.68 -37.84 31.29
C MET A 206 49.47 -38.98 32.30
N VAL A 207 48.25 -39.51 32.40
CA VAL A 207 47.96 -40.67 33.28
C VAL A 207 48.85 -41.87 32.91
N ARG A 208 48.96 -42.21 31.62
CA ARG A 208 49.83 -43.31 31.15
C ARG A 208 51.31 -43.07 31.48
N MET A 209 51.80 -41.84 31.29
CA MET A 209 53.19 -41.50 31.59
C MET A 209 53.51 -41.58 33.08
N LEU A 210 52.55 -41.26 33.95
CA LEU A 210 52.67 -41.42 35.40
C LEU A 210 52.71 -42.90 35.80
N THR A 211 51.85 -43.74 35.21
CA THR A 211 51.84 -45.18 35.51
C THR A 211 53.09 -45.90 35.00
N GLU A 212 53.64 -45.48 33.86
CA GLU A 212 54.84 -46.07 33.26
C GLU A 212 56.16 -45.48 33.78
N GLN A 213 56.10 -44.52 34.72
CA GLN A 213 57.26 -43.79 35.26
C GLN A 213 58.13 -43.08 34.19
N LYS A 214 57.52 -42.71 33.05
CA LYS A 214 58.20 -42.08 31.89
C LYS A 214 58.17 -40.56 31.89
N LYS A 215 57.82 -39.93 33.02
CA LYS A 215 57.69 -38.47 33.15
C LYS A 215 58.92 -37.70 32.64
N ASN A 216 60.13 -38.21 32.89
CA ASN A 216 61.39 -37.51 32.56
C ASN A 216 61.88 -37.70 31.11
N THR A 217 61.16 -38.48 30.29
CA THR A 217 61.48 -38.63 28.86
C THR A 217 61.18 -37.34 28.09
N SER A 218 61.73 -37.19 26.87
CA SER A 218 61.44 -36.05 26.00
C SER A 218 59.93 -35.89 25.76
N GLY A 219 59.23 -36.98 25.45
CA GLY A 219 57.78 -36.98 25.26
C GLY A 219 57.00 -36.68 26.55
N GLY A 220 57.48 -37.13 27.71
CA GLY A 220 56.88 -36.79 29.01
C GLY A 220 56.95 -35.29 29.32
N LYS A 221 58.08 -34.65 29.03
CA LYS A 221 58.26 -33.20 29.19
C LYS A 221 57.43 -32.38 28.21
N GLU A 222 57.30 -32.85 26.97
CA GLU A 222 56.46 -32.20 25.94
C GLU A 222 54.96 -32.25 26.31
N LEU A 223 54.47 -33.41 26.77
CA LEU A 223 53.11 -33.55 27.29
C LEU A 223 52.84 -32.67 28.52
N GLU A 224 53.81 -32.56 29.45
CA GLU A 224 53.69 -31.67 30.61
C GLU A 224 53.61 -30.19 30.18
N GLN A 225 54.36 -29.80 29.15
CA GLN A 225 54.28 -28.45 28.57
C GLN A 225 52.92 -28.19 27.88
N TRP A 226 52.38 -29.14 27.12
CA TRP A 226 51.05 -28.99 26.52
C TRP A 226 49.95 -28.90 27.57
N MET A 227 50.03 -29.72 28.63
CA MET A 227 49.10 -29.65 29.76
C MET A 227 49.17 -28.29 30.46
N LYS A 228 50.38 -27.75 30.65
CA LYS A 228 50.58 -26.40 31.20
C LYS A 228 49.96 -25.33 30.31
N ASN A 229 50.22 -25.37 29.00
CA ASN A 229 49.63 -24.42 28.04
C ASN A 229 48.09 -24.46 28.08
N LEU A 230 47.50 -25.65 28.12
CA LEU A 230 46.05 -25.82 28.26
C LEU A 230 45.53 -25.26 29.59
N SER A 231 46.23 -25.51 30.69
CA SER A 231 45.85 -24.99 32.00
C SER A 231 45.91 -23.46 32.07
N GLU A 232 46.87 -22.83 31.39
CA GLU A 232 47.07 -21.38 31.41
C GLU A 232 46.14 -20.65 30.43
N LYS A 233 45.93 -21.20 29.23
CA LYS A 233 45.26 -20.51 28.11
C LYS A 233 44.05 -21.22 27.52
N GLY A 234 43.76 -22.45 27.94
CA GLY A 234 42.67 -23.24 27.39
C GLY A 234 41.28 -22.65 27.64
N GLY A 235 41.06 -22.02 28.79
CA GLY A 235 39.80 -21.31 29.08
C GLY A 235 39.57 -20.11 28.15
N GLU A 236 40.61 -19.31 27.92
CA GLU A 236 40.59 -18.18 26.99
C GLU A 236 40.33 -18.65 25.56
N TYR A 237 41.02 -19.71 25.13
CA TYR A 237 40.80 -20.33 23.82
C TYR A 237 39.35 -20.76 23.64
N LYS A 238 38.81 -21.54 24.60
CA LYS A 238 37.44 -22.05 24.53
C LYS A 238 36.42 -20.92 24.45
N PHE A 239 36.62 -19.85 25.22
CA PHE A 239 35.74 -18.69 25.18
C PHE A 239 35.76 -18.00 23.80
N LEU A 240 36.96 -17.71 23.26
CA LEU A 240 37.11 -17.05 21.97
C LEU A 240 36.62 -17.92 20.81
N ASP A 241 36.85 -19.23 20.85
CA ASP A 241 36.38 -20.17 19.81
C ASP A 241 34.85 -20.24 19.77
N ASN A 242 34.21 -20.30 20.94
CA ASN A 242 32.75 -20.23 21.03
C ASN A 242 32.20 -18.89 20.54
N GLN A 243 32.85 -17.78 20.89
CA GLN A 243 32.47 -16.44 20.43
C GLN A 243 32.59 -16.34 18.90
N TYR A 244 33.70 -16.80 18.33
CA TYR A 244 33.92 -16.84 16.89
C TYR A 244 32.81 -17.62 16.17
N LYS A 245 32.51 -18.84 16.63
CA LYS A 245 31.42 -19.66 16.06
C LYS A 245 30.07 -18.94 16.09
N PHE A 246 29.74 -18.26 17.20
CA PHE A 246 28.51 -17.49 17.32
C PHE A 246 28.48 -16.26 16.39
N MET A 247 29.60 -15.55 16.25
CA MET A 247 29.73 -14.40 15.36
C MET A 247 29.55 -14.78 13.88
N ILE A 248 30.05 -15.95 13.46
CA ILE A 248 29.85 -16.45 12.09
C ILE A 248 28.35 -16.65 11.79
N VAL A 249 27.60 -17.26 12.71
CA VAL A 249 26.15 -17.46 12.55
C VAL A 249 25.40 -16.13 12.49
N GLN A 250 25.81 -15.15 13.29
CA GLN A 250 25.24 -13.79 13.23
C GLN A 250 25.56 -13.11 11.89
N MET A 251 26.81 -13.19 11.42
CA MET A 251 27.23 -12.63 10.14
C MET A 251 26.39 -13.21 8.99
N ASP A 252 26.16 -14.52 8.97
CA ASP A 252 25.31 -15.17 7.95
C ASP A 252 23.87 -14.66 7.98
N SER A 253 23.34 -14.41 9.18
CA SER A 253 22.00 -13.84 9.36
C SER A 253 21.91 -12.42 8.82
N ILE A 254 22.88 -11.56 9.14
CA ILE A 254 22.94 -10.18 8.63
C ILE A 254 23.15 -10.18 7.11
N LYS A 255 24.01 -11.08 6.59
CA LYS A 255 24.28 -11.21 5.16
C LYS A 255 23.03 -11.60 4.38
N LYS A 256 22.19 -12.47 4.94
CA LYS A 256 20.90 -12.82 4.35
C LYS A 256 20.00 -11.57 4.24
N VAL A 257 19.89 -10.77 5.30
CA VAL A 257 19.11 -9.52 5.30
C VAL A 257 19.65 -8.54 4.26
N TYR A 258 20.97 -8.34 4.22
CA TYR A 258 21.62 -7.48 3.23
C TYR A 258 21.29 -7.90 1.81
N ASN A 259 21.54 -9.17 1.46
CA ASN A 259 21.30 -9.70 0.12
C ASN A 259 19.83 -9.60 -0.30
N GLN A 260 18.91 -9.92 0.61
CA GLN A 260 17.48 -9.80 0.37
C GLN A 260 17.04 -8.36 0.16
N SER A 261 17.60 -7.41 0.90
CA SER A 261 17.27 -5.99 0.80
C SER A 261 17.82 -5.38 -0.49
N VAL A 262 19.09 -5.67 -0.84
CA VAL A 262 19.67 -5.26 -2.14
C VAL A 262 18.86 -5.80 -3.31
N SER A 263 18.49 -7.09 -3.26
CA SER A 263 17.63 -7.70 -4.28
C SER A 263 16.28 -6.99 -4.36
N SER A 264 15.65 -6.70 -3.22
CA SER A 264 14.30 -6.12 -3.16
C SER A 264 14.27 -4.65 -3.59
N ALA A 265 15.33 -3.88 -3.33
CA ALA A 265 15.48 -2.52 -3.84
C ALA A 265 15.54 -2.47 -5.38
N GLY A 266 16.13 -3.49 -6.02
CA GLY A 266 16.28 -3.58 -7.47
C GLY A 266 15.10 -4.23 -8.22
N LYS A 267 14.11 -4.79 -7.52
CA LYS A 267 13.01 -5.54 -8.15
C LYS A 267 12.08 -4.62 -8.95
N LYS A 268 11.65 -5.12 -10.12
CA LYS A 268 10.58 -4.54 -10.92
C LYS A 268 9.43 -5.54 -10.99
N ILE A 269 8.48 -5.40 -10.08
CA ILE A 269 7.27 -6.24 -10.02
C ILE A 269 6.01 -5.40 -10.23
N VAL A 270 4.92 -6.11 -10.49
CA VAL A 270 3.54 -5.60 -10.54
C VAL A 270 2.96 -5.70 -9.14
N TYR A 271 2.37 -4.62 -8.65
CA TYR A 271 1.76 -4.54 -7.32
C TYR A 271 0.23 -4.58 -7.40
N GLY A 272 -0.36 -4.02 -8.46
CA GLY A 272 -1.78 -4.16 -8.78
C GLY A 272 -2.03 -5.25 -9.82
N GLN A 273 -2.22 -6.49 -9.38
CA GLN A 273 -2.50 -7.63 -10.27
C GLN A 273 -3.87 -7.47 -10.93
N ARG A 274 -3.91 -7.24 -12.23
CA ARG A 274 -5.15 -7.04 -12.99
C ARG A 274 -5.95 -8.33 -13.08
N VAL A 275 -7.19 -8.29 -12.57
CA VAL A 275 -8.19 -9.35 -12.76
C VAL A 275 -9.30 -8.94 -13.72
N GLN A 276 -9.52 -7.63 -13.86
CA GLN A 276 -10.38 -7.08 -14.89
C GLN A 276 -9.67 -5.91 -15.55
N ASN A 277 -9.44 -6.02 -16.86
CA ASN A 277 -8.91 -4.92 -17.65
C ASN A 277 -9.98 -3.88 -17.95
N PRO A 278 -9.62 -2.59 -18.02
CA PRO A 278 -10.52 -1.56 -18.49
C PRO A 278 -10.88 -1.77 -19.96
N VAL A 279 -12.10 -1.39 -20.35
CA VAL A 279 -12.54 -1.40 -21.74
C VAL A 279 -13.26 -0.09 -22.06
N PRO A 280 -13.13 0.46 -23.28
CA PRO A 280 -13.94 1.59 -23.72
C PRO A 280 -15.42 1.20 -23.70
N ALA A 281 -16.26 2.02 -23.06
CA ALA A 281 -17.69 1.73 -23.00
C ALA A 281 -18.42 2.15 -24.28
N ASP A 282 -19.26 1.25 -24.80
CA ASP A 282 -20.10 1.50 -25.98
C ASP A 282 -21.37 2.31 -25.66
N LYS A 283 -21.72 2.40 -24.37
CA LYS A 283 -22.92 3.10 -23.88
C LYS A 283 -22.55 4.13 -22.83
N LYS A 284 -23.12 5.33 -22.96
CA LYS A 284 -23.00 6.39 -21.95
C LYS A 284 -23.51 5.90 -20.59
N SER A 285 -22.78 6.25 -19.54
CA SER A 285 -23.15 5.96 -18.15
C SER A 285 -23.82 7.15 -17.47
N TYR A 286 -23.53 8.38 -17.90
CA TYR A 286 -24.10 9.61 -17.36
C TYR A 286 -24.51 10.58 -18.50
N PRO A 287 -25.59 11.37 -18.36
CA PRO A 287 -26.59 11.31 -17.31
C PRO A 287 -27.62 10.19 -17.56
N VAL A 288 -28.17 9.66 -16.45
CA VAL A 288 -29.33 8.76 -16.46
C VAL A 288 -30.60 9.60 -16.63
N ARG A 289 -30.93 9.95 -17.88
CA ARG A 289 -31.94 10.97 -18.20
C ARG A 289 -33.32 10.72 -17.58
N TRP A 290 -33.80 9.49 -17.62
CA TRP A 290 -35.12 9.15 -17.07
C TRP A 290 -35.19 9.41 -15.56
N LEU A 291 -34.08 9.20 -14.84
CA LEU A 291 -34.00 9.42 -13.40
C LEU A 291 -34.06 10.92 -13.09
N ILE A 292 -33.35 11.75 -13.86
CA ILE A 292 -33.42 13.21 -13.74
C ILE A 292 -34.85 13.69 -13.95
N VAL A 293 -35.51 13.26 -15.03
CA VAL A 293 -36.88 13.63 -15.33
C VAL A 293 -37.83 13.22 -14.21
N LEU A 294 -37.70 11.99 -13.70
CA LEU A 294 -38.52 11.50 -12.60
C LEU A 294 -38.34 12.35 -11.34
N VAL A 295 -37.10 12.53 -10.88
CA VAL A 295 -36.80 13.25 -9.63
C VAL A 295 -37.19 14.72 -9.74
N SER A 296 -36.89 15.38 -10.87
CA SER A 296 -37.30 16.77 -11.11
C SER A 296 -38.81 16.95 -11.13
N THR A 297 -39.55 16.00 -11.74
CA THR A 297 -41.02 16.06 -11.78
C THR A 297 -41.62 15.89 -10.39
N PHE A 298 -41.12 14.92 -9.61
CA PHE A 298 -41.56 14.73 -8.22
C PHE A 298 -41.26 15.95 -7.36
N ALA A 299 -40.05 16.51 -7.44
CA ALA A 299 -39.67 17.70 -6.70
C ALA A 299 -40.55 18.91 -7.07
N ALA A 300 -40.79 19.14 -8.36
CA ALA A 300 -41.62 20.24 -8.84
C ALA A 300 -43.08 20.10 -8.37
N LEU A 301 -43.65 18.90 -8.45
CA LEU A 301 -45.00 18.64 -7.95
C LEU A 301 -45.08 18.79 -6.43
N PHE A 302 -44.09 18.29 -5.68
CA PHE A 302 -44.04 18.45 -4.24
C PHE A 302 -43.98 19.93 -3.83
N CYS A 303 -43.10 20.73 -4.46
CA CYS A 303 -43.05 22.17 -4.23
C CYS A 303 -44.36 22.86 -4.61
N ALA A 304 -44.99 22.48 -5.73
CA ALA A 304 -46.27 23.04 -6.13
C ALA A 304 -47.39 22.73 -5.12
N ILE A 305 -47.41 21.52 -4.56
CA ILE A 305 -48.35 21.15 -3.50
C ILE A 305 -48.13 22.04 -2.27
N LEU A 306 -46.88 22.24 -1.81
CA LEU A 306 -46.59 23.13 -0.68
C LEU A 306 -47.06 24.57 -0.94
N VAL A 307 -46.82 25.10 -2.14
CA VAL A 307 -47.26 26.45 -2.52
C VAL A 307 -48.79 26.54 -2.54
N ILE A 308 -49.48 25.54 -3.10
CA ILE A 308 -50.94 25.49 -3.13
C ILE A 308 -51.50 25.47 -1.70
N LEU A 309 -50.91 24.68 -0.80
CA LEU A 309 -51.34 24.63 0.60
C LEU A 309 -51.18 25.98 1.30
N LEU A 310 -50.08 26.69 1.06
CA LEU A 310 -49.86 28.03 1.60
C LEU A 310 -50.86 29.06 1.04
N LEU A 311 -51.18 28.97 -0.25
CA LEU A 311 -52.15 29.87 -0.90
C LEU A 311 -53.57 29.65 -0.38
N GLU A 312 -53.99 28.39 -0.21
CA GLU A 312 -55.33 28.09 0.33
C GLU A 312 -55.43 28.39 1.82
N ASN A 313 -54.36 28.19 2.60
CA ASN A 313 -54.34 28.61 3.99
C ASN A 313 -54.52 30.14 4.11
N LYS A 314 -53.84 30.93 3.27
CA LYS A 314 -54.03 32.38 3.24
C LYS A 314 -55.41 32.84 2.78
N LYS A 315 -56.12 32.04 1.97
CA LYS A 315 -57.43 32.38 1.43
C LYS A 315 -58.58 32.02 2.37
N ASN A 316 -58.32 31.11 3.31
CA ASN A 316 -59.26 30.66 4.34
C ASN A 316 -59.07 31.36 5.71
N ILE A 317 -58.12 32.30 5.80
CA ILE A 317 -57.98 33.29 6.89
C ILE A 317 -58.68 34.58 6.45
#